data_AF-K9XGL2-F1
#
_entry.id   AF-K9XGL2-F1
#
_cell.length_a   1.000
_cell.length_b   1.000
_cell.length_c   1.000
_cell.angle_alpha   90.00
_cell.angle_beta   90.00
_cell.angle_gamma   90.00
#
_symmetry.space_group_name_H-M   'P 1'
#
loop_
_entity.id
_entity.type
_entity.pdbx_description
1 polymer ?
#
loop_
_entity_poly.entity_id
_entity_poly.type
_entity_poly.pdbx_seq_one_letter_code
_entity_poly.pdbx_strand_id
1 'polypeptide(L)'
;MDELDKLLAEIDGTPHRKIPPPNNKALKFTSDIEQLLNEVKADYAQKERELEQQKAKERYRRAIAWLKTLDPLSSEGLWFEQFALKYPSKVAAAVDYLRSLNSND
;
A
#
# COMPACT_ATOMS: atom_id res chain seq x y z
N MET A 1 -46.83 36.44 -17.78
CA MET A 1 -45.63 35.71 -18.26
C MET A 1 -44.49 36.72 -18.22
N ASP A 2 -44.12 37.20 -17.02
CA ASP A 2 -43.33 38.45 -16.89
C ASP A 2 -42.23 38.38 -15.83
N GLU A 3 -42.12 37.26 -15.09
CA GLU A 3 -41.10 37.11 -14.04
C GLU A 3 -39.78 36.53 -14.59
N LEU A 4 -39.85 35.73 -15.66
CA LEU A 4 -38.65 35.15 -16.28
C LEU A 4 -37.84 36.19 -17.07
N ASP A 5 -38.50 37.11 -17.78
CA ASP A 5 -37.81 38.18 -18.52
C ASP A 5 -37.16 39.21 -17.59
N LYS A 6 -37.75 39.44 -16.40
CA LYS A 6 -37.17 40.33 -15.39
C LYS A 6 -35.85 39.78 -14.82
N LEU A 7 -35.76 38.46 -14.64
CA LEU A 7 -34.54 37.81 -14.16
C LEU A 7 -33.44 37.79 -15.23
N LEU A 8 -33.80 37.71 -16.52
CA LEU A 8 -32.83 37.73 -17.60
C LEU A 8 -32.16 39.10 -17.76
N ALA A 9 -32.94 40.19 -17.59
CA ALA A 9 -32.43 41.56 -17.65
C ALA A 9 -31.44 41.91 -16.52
N GLU A 10 -31.51 41.20 -15.39
CA GLU A 10 -30.63 41.43 -14.24
C GLU A 10 -29.23 40.79 -14.40
N ILE A 11 -29.06 39.89 -15.37
CA ILE A 11 -27.76 39.24 -15.64
C ILE A 11 -26.94 40.02 -16.67
N ASP A 12 -27.57 40.75 -17.60
CA ASP A 12 -26.89 41.47 -18.69
C ASP A 12 -26.48 42.93 -18.35
N GLY A 13 -26.55 43.32 -17.08
CA GLY A 13 -26.47 44.73 -16.64
C GLY A 13 -25.22 45.19 -15.87
N THR A 14 -24.02 44.62 -16.06
CA THR A 14 -22.69 45.12 -15.56
C THR A 14 -22.47 45.26 -14.03
N PRO A 15 -21.25 45.47 -13.47
CA PRO A 15 -19.87 45.18 -13.89
C PRO A 15 -19.13 44.27 -12.88
N HIS A 16 -17.88 43.91 -13.19
CA HIS A 16 -16.94 43.11 -12.37
C HIS A 16 -17.12 43.18 -10.83
N ARG A 17 -17.66 42.12 -10.23
CA ARG A 17 -17.44 41.82 -8.81
C ARG A 17 -15.99 41.38 -8.66
N LYS A 18 -15.09 42.31 -8.30
CA LYS A 18 -13.74 41.96 -7.83
C LYS A 18 -13.92 41.02 -6.64
N ILE A 19 -13.69 39.73 -6.86
CA ILE A 19 -13.54 38.76 -5.80
C ILE A 19 -12.33 39.25 -5.00
N PRO A 20 -12.46 39.60 -3.71
CA PRO A 20 -11.29 39.91 -2.90
C PRO A 20 -10.35 38.69 -2.95
N PRO A 21 -9.03 38.88 -3.07
CA PRO A 21 -8.09 37.77 -3.15
C PRO A 21 -8.34 36.82 -1.97
N PRO A 22 -8.33 35.50 -2.20
CA PRO A 22 -8.64 34.52 -1.17
C PRO A 22 -7.76 34.78 0.05
N ASN A 23 -8.44 35.13 1.15
CA ASN A 23 -7.86 35.39 2.45
C ASN A 23 -6.93 34.22 2.83
N ASN A 24 -5.66 34.52 3.12
CA ASN A 24 -4.54 33.61 3.40
C ASN A 24 -4.81 32.51 4.46
N LYS A 25 -5.96 32.55 5.13
CA LYS A 25 -6.43 31.54 6.08
C LYS A 25 -6.80 30.22 5.40
N ALA A 26 -7.39 30.24 4.20
CA ALA A 26 -7.75 29.02 3.49
C ALA A 26 -6.50 28.22 3.05
N LEU A 27 -5.47 28.92 2.58
CA LEU A 27 -4.16 28.35 2.20
C LEU A 27 -3.41 27.75 3.39
N LYS A 28 -3.60 28.30 4.59
CA LYS A 28 -2.95 27.80 5.82
C LYS A 28 -3.62 26.52 6.31
N PHE A 29 -4.96 26.47 6.30
CA PHE A 29 -5.71 25.26 6.64
C PHE A 29 -5.41 24.09 5.70
N THR A 30 -5.25 24.33 4.39
CA THR A 30 -4.89 23.26 3.45
C THR A 30 -3.47 22.74 3.70
N SER A 31 -2.52 23.63 3.98
CA SER A 31 -1.15 23.28 4.37
C SER A 31 -1.10 22.41 5.63
N ASP A 32 -1.87 22.78 6.67
CA ASP A 32 -1.89 22.04 7.93
C ASP A 32 -2.52 20.64 7.76
N ILE A 33 -3.56 20.53 6.94
CA ILE A 33 -4.20 19.25 6.59
C ILE A 33 -3.24 18.37 5.76
N GLU A 34 -2.54 18.94 4.79
CA GLU A 34 -1.56 18.23 3.96
C GLU A 34 -0.38 17.72 4.79
N GLN A 35 0.10 18.54 5.73
CA GLN A 35 1.16 18.16 6.66
C GLN A 35 0.73 17.00 7.55
N LEU A 36 -0.48 17.06 8.12
CA LEU A 36 -1.03 15.98 8.94
C LEU A 36 -1.23 14.68 8.14
N LEU A 37 -1.71 14.79 6.90
CA LEU A 37 -1.87 13.63 6.01
C LEU A 37 -0.52 12.98 5.67
N ASN A 38 0.54 13.77 5.46
CA ASN A 38 1.87 13.26 5.18
C ASN A 38 2.49 12.56 6.40
N GLU A 39 2.30 13.12 7.60
CA GLU A 39 2.75 12.51 8.85
C GLU A 39 2.06 11.17 9.08
N VAL A 40 0.73 11.12 8.94
CA VAL A 40 -0.03 9.86 9.06
C VAL A 40 0.42 8.84 8.01
N LYS A 41 0.59 9.23 6.74
CA LYS A 41 1.09 8.32 5.69
C LYS A 41 2.48 7.76 6.01
N ALA A 42 3.39 8.59 6.54
CA ALA A 42 4.73 8.16 6.92
C ALA A 42 4.69 7.12 8.05
N ASP A 43 3.85 7.35 9.06
CA ASP A 43 3.65 6.42 10.18
C ASP A 43 3.05 5.08 9.72
N TYR A 44 2.06 5.12 8.83
CA TYR A 44 1.49 3.90 8.25
C TYR A 44 2.52 3.13 7.42
N ALA A 45 3.30 3.82 6.58
CA ALA A 45 4.36 3.20 5.78
C ALA A 45 5.48 2.60 6.65
N GLN A 46 5.75 3.19 7.81
CA GLN A 46 6.71 2.62 8.76
C GLN A 46 6.17 1.36 9.44
N LYS A 47 4.93 1.41 9.94
CA LYS A 47 4.27 0.23 10.54
C LYS A 47 4.12 -0.93 9.54
N GLU A 48 3.81 -0.63 8.29
CA GLU A 48 3.68 -1.63 7.24
C GLU A 48 5.01 -2.34 6.98
N ARG A 49 6.12 -1.58 6.87
CA ARG A 49 7.47 -2.17 6.74
C ARG A 49 7.85 -3.03 7.94
N GLU A 50 7.55 -2.61 9.16
CA GLU A 50 7.84 -3.41 10.36
C GLU A 50 7.04 -4.71 10.38
N LEU A 51 5.74 -4.65 10.03
CA LEU A 51 4.88 -5.82 9.95
C LEU A 51 5.34 -6.79 8.85
N GLU A 52 5.73 -6.28 7.69
CA GLU A 52 6.29 -7.08 6.61
C GLU A 52 7.60 -7.76 7.02
N GLN A 53 8.48 -7.05 7.73
CA GLN A 53 9.71 -7.64 8.26
C GLN A 53 9.43 -8.73 9.29
N GLN A 54 8.45 -8.54 10.18
CA GLN A 54 8.07 -9.58 11.14
C GLN A 54 7.51 -10.82 10.43
N LYS A 55 6.59 -10.63 9.48
CA LYS A 55 6.04 -11.71 8.65
C LYS A 55 7.14 -12.41 7.84
N ALA A 56 8.09 -11.66 7.28
CA ALA A 56 9.24 -12.23 6.59
C ALA A 56 10.07 -13.09 7.53
N LYS A 57 10.46 -12.59 8.70
CA LYS A 57 11.22 -13.35 9.72
C LYS A 57 10.51 -14.65 10.11
N GLU A 58 9.19 -14.61 10.28
CA GLU A 58 8.41 -15.80 10.60
C GLU A 58 8.43 -16.82 9.47
N ARG A 59 8.23 -16.39 8.21
CA ARG A 59 8.32 -17.27 7.03
C ARG A 59 9.70 -17.91 6.93
N TYR A 60 10.76 -17.14 7.14
CA TYR A 60 12.13 -17.65 7.17
C TYR A 60 12.33 -18.70 8.26
N ARG A 61 11.80 -18.47 9.47
CA ARG A 61 11.86 -19.46 10.57
C ARG A 61 11.13 -20.75 10.21
N ARG A 62 9.92 -20.66 9.65
CA ARG A 62 9.13 -21.81 9.22
C ARG A 62 9.84 -22.59 8.12
N ALA A 63 10.42 -21.90 7.13
CA ALA A 63 11.21 -22.51 6.07
C ALA A 63 12.43 -23.27 6.61
N ILE A 64 13.17 -22.68 7.55
CA ILE A 64 14.31 -23.35 8.20
C ILE A 64 13.84 -24.57 9.01
N ALA A 65 12.73 -24.46 9.74
CA ALA A 65 12.18 -25.58 10.50
C ALA A 65 11.76 -26.74 9.58
N TRP A 66 11.05 -26.43 8.49
CA TRP A 66 10.64 -27.42 7.50
C TRP A 66 11.85 -28.09 6.82
N LEU A 67 12.88 -27.33 6.45
CA LEU A 67 14.12 -27.88 5.89
C LEU A 67 14.85 -28.84 6.84
N LYS A 68 14.74 -28.62 8.16
CA LYS A 68 15.33 -29.53 9.16
C LYS A 68 14.54 -30.82 9.30
N THR A 69 13.22 -30.78 9.05
CA THR A 69 12.35 -31.97 9.09
C THR A 69 12.32 -32.71 7.76
N LEU A 70 12.70 -32.04 6.66
CA LEU A 70 12.74 -32.62 5.33
C LEU A 70 13.84 -33.68 5.25
N ASP A 71 13.45 -34.92 4.94
CA ASP A 71 14.40 -36.00 4.67
C ASP A 71 14.96 -35.85 3.25
N PRO A 72 16.29 -35.66 3.08
CA PRO A 72 16.93 -35.52 1.77
C PRO A 72 16.74 -36.71 0.84
N LEU A 73 16.49 -37.91 1.38
CA LEU A 73 16.29 -39.13 0.60
C LEU A 73 14.83 -39.42 0.27
N SER A 74 13.90 -38.64 0.81
CA SER A 74 12.48 -38.74 0.47
C SER A 74 12.20 -38.22 -0.94
N SER A 75 11.08 -38.64 -1.52
CA SER A 75 10.62 -38.13 -2.82
C SER A 75 10.47 -36.60 -2.82
N GLU A 76 10.00 -36.02 -1.71
CA GLU A 76 9.87 -34.57 -1.54
C GLU A 76 11.24 -33.90 -1.40
N GLY A 77 12.17 -34.52 -0.66
CA GLY A 77 13.55 -34.04 -0.53
C GLY A 77 14.26 -33.97 -1.88
N LEU A 78 14.22 -35.05 -2.67
CA LEU A 78 14.85 -35.11 -3.99
C LEU A 78 14.25 -34.11 -4.98
N TRP A 79 12.91 -33.98 -4.98
CA TRP A 79 12.24 -32.97 -5.79
C TRP A 79 12.62 -31.55 -5.34
N PHE A 80 12.66 -31.31 -4.02
CA PHE A 80 12.99 -30.00 -3.46
C PHE A 80 14.43 -29.58 -3.78
N GLU A 81 15.38 -30.51 -3.81
CA GLU A 81 16.76 -30.22 -4.23
C GLU A 81 16.80 -29.65 -5.65
N GLN A 82 16.06 -30.26 -6.60
CA GLN A 82 15.97 -29.74 -7.97
C GLN A 82 15.24 -28.39 -8.02
N PHE A 83 14.16 -28.27 -7.25
CA PHE A 83 13.40 -27.02 -7.13
C PHE A 83 14.25 -25.88 -6.55
N ALA A 84 15.14 -26.16 -5.61
CA ALA A 84 15.97 -25.16 -4.96
C ALA A 84 17.07 -24.59 -5.86
N LEU A 85 17.46 -25.28 -6.93
CA LEU A 85 18.51 -24.82 -7.86
C LEU A 85 18.17 -23.50 -8.55
N LYS A 86 16.87 -23.17 -8.72
CA LYS A 86 16.44 -21.90 -9.32
C LYS A 86 16.49 -20.71 -8.36
N TYR A 87 16.81 -20.95 -7.08
CA TYR A 87 16.87 -19.92 -6.05
C TYR A 87 18.30 -19.73 -5.56
N PRO A 88 18.61 -18.53 -5.03
CA PRO A 88 19.93 -18.26 -4.45
C PRO A 88 20.21 -19.06 -3.16
N SER A 89 19.19 -19.63 -2.54
CA SER A 89 19.35 -20.51 -1.37
C SER A 89 18.18 -21.49 -1.22
N LYS A 90 18.45 -22.62 -0.56
CA LYS A 90 17.41 -23.59 -0.17
C LYS A 90 16.35 -22.97 0.74
N VAL A 91 16.74 -22.04 1.62
CA VAL A 91 15.79 -21.35 2.49
C VAL A 91 14.84 -20.45 1.68
N ALA A 92 15.34 -19.74 0.66
CA ALA A 92 14.50 -18.94 -0.22
C ALA A 92 13.51 -19.81 -1.01
N ALA A 93 13.96 -20.97 -1.51
CA ALA A 93 13.09 -21.95 -2.15
C ALA A 93 12.01 -22.46 -1.19
N ALA A 94 12.38 -22.83 0.04
CA ALA A 94 11.44 -23.32 1.05
C ALA A 94 10.41 -22.26 1.45
N VAL A 95 10.79 -20.99 1.55
CA VAL A 95 9.82 -19.89 1.80
C VAL A 95 8.77 -19.83 0.69
N ASP A 96 9.18 -19.95 -0.58
CA ASP A 96 8.26 -19.87 -1.72
C ASP A 96 7.36 -21.11 -1.83
N TYR A 97 7.94 -22.30 -1.59
CA TYR A 97 7.18 -23.54 -1.52
C TYR A 97 6.12 -23.51 -0.41
N LEU A 98 6.50 -23.16 0.82
CA LEU A 98 5.56 -23.03 1.93
C LEU A 98 4.51 -21.95 1.69
N ARG A 99 4.85 -20.87 0.97
CA ARG A 99 3.85 -19.86 0.56
C ARG A 99 2.82 -20.47 -0.40
N SER A 100 3.26 -21.25 -1.38
CA SER A 100 2.37 -21.91 -2.34
C SER A 100 1.43 -22.92 -1.67
N LEU A 101 1.91 -23.65 -0.65
CA LEU A 101 1.09 -24.59 0.12
C LEU A 101 -0.01 -23.89 0.93
N ASN A 102 0.31 -22.77 1.59
CA ASN A 102 -0.66 -22.01 2.40
C ASN A 102 -1.64 -21.17 1.56
N SER A 103 -1.42 -21.07 0.25
CA SER A 103 -2.29 -20.29 -0.66
C SER A 103 -3.26 -21.18 -1.44
N ASN A 104 -3.20 -22.49 -1.22
CA ASN A 104 -4.04 -23.49 -1.90
C ASN A 104 -5.17 -24.04 -1.00
N ASP A 105 -5.39 -23.37 0.15
CA ASP A 105 -6.56 -23.48 1.04
C ASP A 105 -7.57 -22.37 0.70
#